data_AF-A0A246HJ32-F1
#
_entry.id   AF-A0A246HJ32-F1
#
_cell.length_a   1.000
_cell.length_b   1.000
_cell.length_c   1.000
_cell.angle_alpha   90.00
_cell.angle_beta   90.00
_cell.angle_gamma   90.00
#
_symmetry.space_group_name_H-M   'P 1'
#
loop_
_entity.id
_entity.type
_entity.pdbx_description
1 polymer ?
#
loop_
_entity_poly.entity_id
_entity_poly.type
_entity_poly.pdbx_seq_one_letter_code
_entity_poly.pdbx_strand_id
1 'polypeptide(L)'
;MDGGRRARGFTLLELMVVVAIIAILAAIALPAYSRYVLRSKIRLAQSDLLALSANVENFRQRTLSYPPSAEVAQRGWTPAASSADFSFSYTSKDGGYTLSAEAGTTMGKASGCVLSLDAANTRTVGSACSAVGIDSW
;
A
#
# COMPACT_ATOMS: atom_id res chain seq x y z
N MET A 1 53.18 39.51 -10.35
CA MET A 1 53.55 38.34 -9.51
C MET A 1 52.28 37.93 -8.80
N ASP A 2 51.51 37.05 -9.44
CA ASP A 2 50.16 36.73 -8.97
C ASP A 2 50.27 35.68 -7.87
N GLY A 3 50.10 36.15 -6.62
CA GLY A 3 50.01 35.32 -5.44
C GLY A 3 48.78 34.42 -5.53
N GLY A 4 48.98 33.21 -6.03
CA GLY A 4 47.95 32.18 -6.11
C GLY A 4 47.31 31.97 -4.74
N ARG A 5 46.02 32.31 -4.62
CA ARG A 5 45.21 32.02 -3.43
C ARG A 5 45.24 30.52 -3.19
N ARG A 6 45.88 30.08 -2.10
CA ARG A 6 45.81 28.69 -1.64
C ARG A 6 44.35 28.32 -1.41
N ALA A 7 43.84 27.36 -2.17
CA ALA A 7 42.52 26.79 -1.92
C ALA A 7 42.51 26.20 -0.51
N ARG A 8 41.61 26.68 0.34
CA ARG A 8 41.38 26.09 1.66
C ARG A 8 40.66 24.76 1.43
N GLY A 9 41.33 23.65 1.73
CA GLY A 9 40.72 22.32 1.72
C GLY A 9 39.84 22.10 2.95
N PHE A 10 38.86 21.21 2.85
CA PHE A 10 38.06 20.73 3.99
C PHE A 10 38.93 20.02 5.02
N THR A 11 38.63 20.24 6.30
CA THR A 11 39.28 19.50 7.40
C THR A 11 38.62 18.13 7.59
N LEU A 12 39.40 17.16 8.09
CA LEU A 12 38.85 15.84 8.47
C LEU A 12 37.80 15.96 9.58
N LEU A 13 37.94 16.96 10.45
CA LEU A 13 37.00 17.22 11.54
C LEU A 13 35.65 17.73 11.02
N GLU A 14 35.63 18.62 10.03
CA GLU A 14 34.39 19.06 9.39
C GLU A 14 33.66 17.88 8.74
N LEU A 15 34.38 16.99 8.06
CA LEU A 15 33.77 15.82 7.44
C LEU A 15 33.21 14.84 8.48
N MET A 16 33.90 14.62 9.61
CA MET A 16 33.40 13.77 10.69
C MET A 16 32.09 14.29 11.30
N VAL A 17 32.00 15.60 11.56
CA VAL A 17 30.78 16.21 12.10
C VAL A 17 29.62 16.10 11.11
N VAL A 18 29.87 16.34 9.82
CA VAL A 18 28.84 16.20 8.79
C VAL A 18 28.32 14.76 8.70
N VAL A 19 29.21 13.77 8.69
CA VAL A 19 28.81 12.35 8.65
C VAL A 19 28.02 11.98 9.91
N ALA A 20 28.41 12.47 11.08
CA ALA A 20 27.67 12.24 12.32
C ALA A 20 26.23 12.80 12.26
N ILE A 21 26.06 14.02 11.74
CA ILE A 21 24.73 14.63 11.58
C ILE A 21 23.89 13.83 10.58
N ILE A 22 24.46 13.44 9.42
CA ILE A 22 23.75 12.64 8.42
C ILE A 22 23.33 11.29 9.01
N ALA A 23 24.17 10.64 9.82
CA ALA A 23 23.83 9.37 10.47
C ALA A 23 22.62 9.50 11.40
N ILE A 24 22.56 10.57 12.21
CA ILE A 24 21.43 10.84 13.11
C ILE A 24 20.14 11.09 12.29
N LEU A 25 20.23 11.90 11.23
CA LEU A 25 19.07 12.18 10.38
C LEU A 25 18.58 10.92 9.67
N ALA A 26 19.49 10.09 9.13
CA ALA A 26 19.16 8.85 8.44
C ALA A 26 18.44 7.84 9.36
N ALA A 27 18.85 7.75 10.63
CA ALA A 27 18.23 6.87 11.62
C ALA A 27 16.73 7.16 11.84
N ILE A 28 16.31 8.41 11.68
CA ILE A 28 14.90 8.84 11.81
C ILE A 28 14.20 8.80 10.45
N ALA A 29 14.84 9.31 9.41
CA ALA A 29 14.24 9.52 8.09
C ALA A 29 13.90 8.21 7.38
N LEU A 30 14.80 7.22 7.41
CA LEU A 30 14.60 5.94 6.72
C LEU A 30 13.35 5.18 7.21
N PRO A 31 13.16 4.90 8.52
CA PRO A 31 11.96 4.20 8.98
C PRO A 31 10.69 5.02 8.75
N ALA A 32 10.75 6.35 8.83
CA ALA A 32 9.60 7.21 8.55
C ALA A 32 9.19 7.13 7.07
N TYR A 33 10.16 7.18 6.14
CA TYR A 33 9.90 7.06 4.72
C TYR A 33 9.34 5.69 4.33
N SER A 34 9.91 4.60 4.85
CA SER A 34 9.39 3.25 4.60
C SER A 34 7.94 3.09 5.09
N ARG A 35 7.59 3.66 6.25
CA ARG A 35 6.20 3.67 6.75
C ARG A 35 5.27 4.48 5.85
N TYR A 36 5.74 5.61 5.33
CA TYR A 36 4.96 6.44 4.40
C TYR A 36 4.63 5.69 3.10
N VAL A 37 5.64 5.08 2.47
CA VAL A 37 5.46 4.29 1.25
C VAL A 37 4.51 3.12 1.49
N LEU A 38 4.69 2.40 2.61
CA LEU A 38 3.81 1.31 3.00
C LEU A 38 2.34 1.77 3.13
N ARG A 39 2.08 2.86 3.86
CA ARG A 39 0.73 3.42 4.00
C ARG A 39 0.16 3.90 2.66
N SER A 40 1.01 4.39 1.76
CA SER A 40 0.60 4.75 0.40
C SER A 40 0.12 3.53 -0.39
N LYS A 41 0.86 2.41 -0.33
CA LYS A 41 0.46 1.15 -0.98
C LYS A 41 -0.85 0.59 -0.42
N ILE A 42 -1.04 0.64 0.90
CA ILE A 42 -2.29 0.22 1.55
C ILE A 42 -3.46 1.07 1.06
N ARG A 43 -3.32 2.41 1.00
CA ARG A 43 -4.36 3.29 0.46
C ARG A 43 -4.68 3.02 -1.01
N LEU A 44 -3.68 2.64 -1.79
CA LEU A 44 -3.89 2.23 -3.18
C LEU A 44 -4.76 0.96 -3.25
N ALA A 45 -4.46 -0.05 -2.43
CA ALA A 45 -5.27 -1.27 -2.36
C ALA A 45 -6.72 -1.00 -1.89
N GLN A 46 -6.92 -0.07 -0.96
CA GLN A 46 -8.26 0.37 -0.54
C GLN A 46 -9.03 0.99 -1.72
N SER A 47 -8.37 1.84 -2.52
CA SER A 47 -8.96 2.42 -3.73
C SER A 47 -9.27 1.34 -4.78
N ASP A 48 -8.38 0.37 -4.94
CA ASP A 48 -8.57 -0.75 -5.87
C ASP A 48 -9.77 -1.62 -5.46
N LEU A 49 -9.98 -1.87 -4.16
CA LEU A 49 -11.18 -2.55 -3.65
C LEU A 49 -12.46 -1.79 -3.97
N LEU A 50 -12.46 -0.46 -3.82
CA LEU A 50 -13.61 0.37 -4.19
C LEU A 50 -13.86 0.33 -5.71
N ALA A 51 -12.80 0.38 -6.53
CA ALA A 51 -12.92 0.23 -7.98
C ALA A 51 -13.47 -1.14 -8.39
N LEU A 52 -13.02 -2.23 -7.73
CA LEU A 52 -13.56 -3.57 -7.95
C LEU A 52 -15.02 -3.67 -7.52
N SER A 53 -15.40 -3.06 -6.39
CA SER A 53 -16.80 -3.02 -5.95
C SER A 53 -17.69 -2.32 -6.98
N ALA A 54 -17.24 -1.21 -7.55
CA ALA A 54 -17.94 -0.54 -8.61
C ALA A 54 -18.06 -1.43 -9.86
N ASN A 55 -17.02 -2.20 -10.21
CA ASN A 55 -17.07 -3.14 -11.33
C ASN A 55 -18.13 -4.24 -11.11
N VAL A 56 -18.15 -4.81 -9.91
CA VAL A 56 -19.13 -5.82 -9.49
C VAL A 56 -20.55 -5.27 -9.50
N GLU A 57 -20.77 -4.04 -9.02
CA GLU A 57 -22.11 -3.45 -9.03
C GLU A 57 -22.58 -3.03 -10.42
N ASN A 58 -21.68 -2.60 -11.29
CA ASN A 58 -22.00 -2.37 -12.70
C ASN A 58 -22.47 -3.66 -13.39
N PHE A 59 -21.86 -4.82 -13.06
CA PHE A 59 -22.34 -6.10 -13.55
C PHE A 59 -23.77 -6.38 -13.06
N ARG A 60 -24.02 -6.21 -11.76
CA ARG A 60 -25.35 -6.41 -11.16
C ARG A 60 -26.41 -5.51 -11.78
N GLN A 61 -26.10 -4.25 -12.05
CA GLN A 61 -27.05 -3.33 -12.70
C GLN A 61 -27.47 -3.80 -14.09
N ARG A 62 -26.61 -4.54 -14.80
CA ARG A 62 -26.88 -5.04 -16.16
C ARG A 62 -27.58 -6.40 -16.18
N THR A 63 -27.24 -7.27 -15.24
CA THR A 63 -27.68 -8.68 -15.23
C THR A 63 -28.69 -9.00 -14.14
N LEU A 64 -28.96 -8.05 -13.24
CA LEU A 64 -29.79 -8.20 -12.04
C LEU A 64 -29.28 -9.27 -11.05
N SER A 65 -28.06 -9.76 -11.22
CA SER A 65 -27.42 -10.75 -10.36
C SER A 65 -25.96 -10.40 -10.11
N TYR A 66 -25.42 -10.82 -8.97
CA TYR A 66 -23.99 -10.67 -8.70
C TYR A 66 -23.14 -11.61 -9.58
N PRO A 67 -21.88 -11.27 -9.87
CA PRO A 67 -20.98 -12.14 -10.61
C PRO A 67 -20.90 -13.55 -10.01
N PRO A 68 -21.05 -14.62 -10.81
CA PRO A 68 -21.03 -15.98 -10.28
C PRO A 68 -19.62 -16.46 -9.89
N SER A 69 -18.57 -15.76 -10.33
CA SER A 69 -17.17 -16.14 -10.09
C SER A 69 -16.26 -14.92 -10.08
N ALA A 70 -15.03 -15.11 -9.58
CA ALA A 70 -14.02 -14.05 -9.53
C ALA A 70 -13.61 -13.57 -10.93
N GLU A 71 -13.54 -14.48 -11.91
CA GLU A 71 -13.18 -14.14 -13.29
C GLU A 71 -14.21 -13.22 -13.95
N VAL A 72 -15.48 -13.37 -13.58
CA VAL A 72 -16.54 -12.46 -14.04
C VAL A 72 -16.50 -11.15 -13.26
N ALA A 73 -16.32 -11.21 -11.93
CA ALA A 73 -16.23 -10.04 -11.07
C ALA A 73 -15.08 -9.10 -11.43
N GLN A 74 -13.95 -9.65 -11.85
CA GLN A 74 -12.72 -8.92 -12.17
C GLN A 74 -12.60 -8.64 -13.68
N ARG A 75 -13.58 -9.02 -14.50
CA ARG A 75 -13.52 -8.80 -15.95
C ARG A 75 -13.44 -7.32 -16.28
N GLY A 76 -12.41 -6.93 -17.03
CA GLY A 76 -12.17 -5.54 -17.42
C GLY A 76 -11.67 -4.64 -16.30
N TRP A 77 -11.43 -5.19 -15.10
CA TRP A 77 -10.82 -4.51 -13.98
C TRP A 77 -9.38 -4.98 -13.80
N THR A 78 -8.49 -4.05 -13.53
CA THR A 78 -7.08 -4.32 -13.22
C THR A 78 -6.65 -3.43 -12.04
N PRO A 79 -6.05 -3.99 -10.99
CA PRO A 79 -5.60 -3.20 -9.85
C PRO A 79 -4.43 -2.29 -10.24
N ALA A 80 -4.38 -1.11 -9.63
CA ALA A 80 -3.22 -0.22 -9.72
C ALA A 80 -2.09 -0.67 -8.78
N ALA A 81 -2.43 -1.34 -7.67
CA ALA A 81 -1.46 -1.95 -6.78
C ALA A 81 -0.65 -3.05 -7.49
N SER A 82 0.63 -3.13 -7.18
CA SER A 82 1.50 -4.19 -7.68
C SER A 82 1.01 -5.55 -7.18
N SER A 83 0.98 -6.55 -8.06
CA SER A 83 0.66 -7.93 -7.70
C SER A 83 1.67 -8.57 -6.73
N ALA A 84 2.86 -7.98 -6.59
CA ALA A 84 3.82 -8.37 -5.55
C ALA A 84 3.38 -7.89 -4.15
N ASP A 85 2.70 -6.74 -4.09
CA ASP A 85 2.29 -6.09 -2.85
C ASP A 85 0.92 -6.55 -2.38
N PHE A 86 -0.04 -6.77 -3.29
CA PHE A 86 -1.40 -7.17 -2.95
C PHE A 86 -1.97 -8.20 -3.93
N SER A 87 -2.67 -9.19 -3.38
CA SER A 87 -3.58 -10.06 -4.12
C SER A 87 -5.03 -9.67 -3.83
N PHE A 88 -5.89 -9.74 -4.85
CA PHE A 88 -7.31 -9.37 -4.72
C PHE A 88 -8.19 -10.58 -5.00
N SER A 89 -9.20 -10.78 -4.16
CA SER A 89 -10.15 -11.89 -4.29
C SER A 89 -11.59 -11.41 -4.24
N TYR A 90 -12.46 -12.21 -4.85
CA TYR A 90 -13.90 -12.06 -4.84
C TYR A 90 -14.51 -13.36 -4.32
N THR A 91 -15.44 -13.27 -3.38
CA THR A 91 -16.23 -14.39 -2.89
C THR A 91 -17.70 -14.04 -3.01
N SER A 92 -18.42 -14.81 -3.83
CA SER A 92 -19.88 -14.69 -3.93
C SER A 92 -20.54 -15.14 -2.62
N LYS A 93 -21.62 -14.47 -2.25
CA LYS A 93 -22.49 -14.83 -1.12
C LYS A 93 -23.94 -14.77 -1.59
N ASP A 94 -24.84 -15.44 -0.87
CA ASP A 94 -26.27 -15.30 -1.13
C ASP A 94 -26.68 -13.83 -1.01
N GLY A 95 -27.13 -13.26 -2.13
CA GLY A 95 -27.54 -11.85 -2.21
C GLY A 95 -26.41 -10.82 -2.09
N GLY A 96 -25.15 -11.21 -2.21
CA GLY A 96 -24.03 -10.29 -2.01
C GLY A 96 -22.66 -10.82 -2.44
N TYR A 97 -21.62 -10.14 -1.98
CA TYR A 97 -20.23 -10.56 -2.17
C TYR A 97 -19.34 -10.05 -1.03
N THR A 98 -18.13 -10.58 -0.99
CA THR A 98 -17.01 -10.01 -0.24
C THR A 98 -15.80 -9.90 -1.14
N LEU A 99 -15.20 -8.72 -1.18
CA LEU A 99 -13.91 -8.46 -1.80
C LEU A 99 -12.84 -8.45 -0.71
N SER A 100 -11.66 -8.96 -1.02
CA SER A 100 -10.51 -8.85 -0.12
C SER A 100 -9.26 -8.44 -0.88
N ALA A 101 -8.43 -7.63 -0.24
CA ALA A 101 -7.06 -7.34 -0.66
C ALA A 101 -6.13 -7.84 0.44
N GLU A 102 -5.29 -8.84 0.13
CA GLU A 102 -4.33 -9.42 1.05
C GLU A 102 -2.92 -8.95 0.69
N ALA A 103 -2.22 -8.40 1.67
CA ALA A 103 -0.87 -7.90 1.48
C ALA A 103 0.13 -9.06 1.36
N GLY A 104 0.90 -9.08 0.28
CA GLY A 104 1.93 -10.08 0.01
C GLY A 104 3.16 -9.94 0.91
N THR A 105 4.12 -10.85 0.73
CA THR A 105 5.34 -10.91 1.56
C THR A 105 6.28 -9.72 1.38
N THR A 106 6.22 -9.02 0.23
CA THR A 106 7.00 -7.79 -0.02
C THR A 106 6.57 -6.62 0.86
N MET A 107 5.40 -6.71 1.49
CA MET A 107 4.84 -5.69 2.37
C MET A 107 5.43 -5.72 3.78
N GLY A 108 6.38 -6.61 4.04
CA GLY A 108 7.15 -6.67 5.29
C GLY A 108 6.24 -6.83 6.49
N LYS A 109 6.23 -5.84 7.40
CA LYS A 109 5.38 -5.88 8.61
C LYS A 109 3.88 -5.91 8.32
N ALA A 110 3.44 -5.52 7.13
CA ALA A 110 2.05 -5.63 6.74
C ALA A 110 1.71 -6.94 6.03
N SER A 111 2.67 -7.85 5.79
CA SER A 111 2.39 -9.14 5.15
C SER A 111 1.25 -9.88 5.85
N GLY A 112 0.30 -10.40 5.07
CA GLY A 112 -0.91 -11.05 5.58
C GLY A 112 -1.99 -10.09 6.12
N CYS A 113 -1.77 -8.77 6.04
CA CYS A 113 -2.83 -7.80 6.28
C CYS A 113 -3.93 -7.95 5.23
N VAL A 114 -5.16 -8.21 5.68
CA VAL A 114 -6.33 -8.34 4.80
C VAL A 114 -7.24 -7.14 5.02
N LEU A 115 -7.60 -6.48 3.93
CA LEU A 115 -8.64 -5.47 3.87
C LEU A 115 -9.84 -6.07 3.15
N SER A 116 -11.05 -5.94 3.70
CA SER A 116 -12.24 -6.48 3.04
C SER A 116 -13.38 -5.47 2.94
N LEU A 117 -14.14 -5.59 1.86
CA LEU A 117 -15.30 -4.77 1.54
C LEU A 117 -16.45 -5.68 1.09
N ASP A 118 -17.65 -5.52 1.63
CA ASP A 118 -18.82 -6.29 1.23
C ASP A 118 -19.85 -5.46 0.43
N ALA A 119 -20.89 -6.13 -0.07
CA ALA A 119 -21.99 -5.53 -0.82
C ALA A 119 -22.80 -4.48 -0.03
N ALA A 120 -22.72 -4.48 1.31
CA ALA A 120 -23.35 -3.48 2.17
C ALA A 120 -22.40 -2.30 2.47
N ASN A 121 -21.24 -2.24 1.80
CA ASN A 121 -20.17 -1.29 2.05
C ASN A 121 -19.59 -1.38 3.47
N THR A 122 -19.70 -2.55 4.12
CA THR A 122 -19.00 -2.83 5.37
C THR A 122 -17.53 -3.06 5.07
N ARG A 123 -16.67 -2.30 5.76
CA ARG A 123 -15.22 -2.38 5.64
C ARG A 123 -14.63 -3.03 6.87
N THR A 124 -13.78 -4.03 6.68
CA THR A 124 -13.11 -4.71 7.78
C THR A 124 -11.61 -4.79 7.54
N VAL A 125 -10.89 -4.92 8.65
CA VAL A 125 -9.42 -4.98 8.69
C VAL A 125 -9.03 -6.23 9.45
N GLY A 126 -8.18 -7.06 8.84
CA GLY A 126 -7.61 -8.23 9.46
C GLY A 126 -6.60 -7.87 10.56
N SER A 127 -6.44 -8.75 11.56
CA SER A 127 -5.59 -8.51 12.73
C SER A 127 -4.12 -8.23 12.37
N ALA A 128 -3.59 -8.81 11.29
CA ALA A 128 -2.21 -8.57 10.83
C ALA A 128 -1.96 -7.11 10.43
N CYS A 129 -2.99 -6.32 10.10
CA CYS A 129 -2.85 -4.91 9.76
C CYS A 129 -2.52 -4.02 10.98
N SER A 130 -2.83 -4.47 12.20
CA SER A 130 -2.51 -3.76 13.44
C SER A 130 -0.99 -3.61 13.65
N ALA A 131 -0.18 -4.54 13.10
CA ALA A 131 1.28 -4.48 13.13
C ALA A 131 1.85 -3.22 12.44
N VAL A 132 1.04 -2.56 11.60
CA VAL A 132 1.40 -1.33 10.89
C VAL A 132 0.46 -0.15 11.23
N GLY A 133 -0.34 -0.32 12.29
CA GLY A 133 -1.26 0.69 12.83
C GLY A 133 -2.38 1.04 11.86
N ILE A 134 -2.93 0.03 11.19
CA ILE A 134 -4.13 0.13 10.36
C ILE A 134 -5.20 -0.72 11.07
N ASP A 135 -6.18 -0.04 11.64
CA ASP A 135 -7.25 -0.66 12.44
C ASP A 135 -8.65 -0.43 11.82
N SER A 136 -8.76 0.49 10.87
CA SER A 136 -10.00 0.79 10.12
C SER A 136 -9.67 1.49 8.79
N TRP A 137 -10.64 1.51 7.87
CA TRP A 137 -10.58 2.18 6.57
C TRP A 137 -11.97 2.37 5.94
#